data_AF-A0A944C476-F1
#
_entry.id   AF-A0A944C476-F1
#
_cell.length_a   1.000
_cell.length_b   1.000
_cell.length_c   1.000
_cell.angle_alpha   90.00
_cell.angle_beta   90.00
_cell.angle_gamma   90.00
#
_symmetry.space_group_name_H-M   'P 1'
#
loop_
_entity.id
_entity.type
_entity.pdbx_description
1 polymer ?
#
loop_
_entity_poly.entity_id
_entity_poly.type
_entity_poly.pdbx_seq_one_letter_code
_entity_poly.pdbx_strand_id
1 'polypeptide(L)'
;MLLVAALAALLSMLAVPPSPAYAAYFDWHTLLCLFSMLAVLNGLRQLGAFRILAAGLVRRFASLRAVVLVLVMVTFFGSMFLTNDMALLTFLPLSALVLSSCGCQDKILFTFVMQTLAANLGGMILPFGNPQNLFLFSHYQLGLAEFMLALLPAFIAAGLMITACCLAGVRPRP
;
A
#
# COMPACT_ATOMS: atom_id res chain seq x y z
N MET A 1 4.64 3.12 19.22
CA MET A 1 3.18 3.00 18.98
C MET A 1 2.49 2.02 19.92
N LEU A 2 2.97 0.78 20.07
CA LEU A 2 2.37 -0.22 20.98
C LEU A 2 2.24 0.25 22.44
N LEU A 3 3.27 0.90 22.98
CA LEU A 3 3.25 1.47 24.34
C LEU A 3 2.19 2.57 24.50
N VAL A 4 2.02 3.42 23.49
CA VAL A 4 1.03 4.50 23.48
C VAL A 4 -0.38 3.93 23.37
N ALA A 5 -0.58 2.91 22.54
CA ALA A 5 -1.85 2.20 22.43
C ALA A 5 -2.20 1.46 23.74
N ALA A 6 -1.23 0.83 24.39
CA ALA A 6 -1.41 0.14 25.67
C ALA A 6 -1.78 1.11 26.80
N LEU A 7 -1.12 2.27 26.86
CA LEU A 7 -1.46 3.34 27.81
C LEU A 7 -2.88 3.89 27.57
N ALA A 8 -3.24 4.14 26.30
CA ALA A 8 -4.58 4.60 25.96
C ALA A 8 -5.66 3.57 26.33
N ALA A 9 -5.38 2.28 26.13
CA ALA A 9 -6.28 1.19 26.52
C ALA A 9 -6.43 1.11 28.06
N LEU A 10 -5.34 1.23 28.82
CA LEU A 10 -5.38 1.25 30.29
C LEU A 10 -6.18 2.44 30.82
N LEU A 11 -6.01 3.62 30.21
CA LEU A 11 -6.79 4.81 30.57
C LEU A 11 -8.27 4.62 30.24
N SER A 12 -8.63 3.96 29.13
CA SER A 12 -10.04 3.70 28.80
C SER A 12 -10.67 2.67 29.74
N MET A 13 -9.89 1.71 30.26
CA MET A 13 -10.34 0.72 31.26
C MET A 13 -10.69 1.35 32.61
N LEU A 14 -10.19 2.55 32.92
CA LEU A 14 -10.61 3.32 34.11
C LEU A 14 -12.02 3.90 33.93
N ALA A 15 -12.40 4.28 32.70
CA ALA A 15 -13.70 4.85 32.39
C ALA A 15 -14.76 3.77 32.12
N VAL A 16 -14.37 2.66 31.50
CA VAL A 16 -15.22 1.48 31.27
C VAL A 16 -14.50 0.26 31.86
N PRO A 17 -14.96 -0.27 33.00
CA PRO A 17 -14.28 -1.40 33.63
C PRO A 17 -14.39 -2.66 32.76
N PRO A 18 -13.33 -3.49 32.70
CA PRO A 18 -13.31 -4.69 31.88
C PRO A 18 -14.41 -5.66 32.32
N SER A 19 -15.23 -6.06 31.35
CA SER A 19 -16.33 -7.01 31.53
C SER A 19 -16.26 -8.08 30.44
N PRO A 20 -16.90 -9.25 30.61
CA PRO A 20 -16.94 -10.28 29.56
C PRO A 20 -17.54 -9.78 28.23
N ALA A 21 -18.28 -8.66 28.24
CA ALA A 21 -18.77 -8.00 27.03
C ALA A 21 -17.64 -7.45 26.12
N TYR A 22 -16.42 -7.26 26.64
CA TYR A 22 -15.27 -6.81 25.85
C TYR A 22 -14.90 -7.80 24.74
N ALA A 23 -15.12 -9.10 24.95
CA ALA A 23 -14.87 -10.11 23.93
C ALA A 23 -15.77 -9.94 22.70
N ALA A 24 -16.94 -9.31 22.86
CA ALA A 24 -17.88 -9.01 21.79
C ALA A 24 -17.53 -7.72 21.03
N TYR A 25 -16.62 -6.89 21.54
CA TYR A 25 -16.14 -5.69 20.82
C TYR A 25 -15.18 -6.04 19.67
N PHE A 26 -14.53 -7.20 19.74
CA PHE A 26 -13.64 -7.67 18.69
C PHE A 26 -14.44 -8.32 17.56
N ASP A 27 -14.35 -7.75 16.37
CA ASP A 27 -14.79 -8.45 15.16
C ASP A 27 -13.75 -9.51 14.78
N TRP A 28 -13.96 -10.71 15.31
CA TRP A 28 -13.11 -11.87 15.08
C TRP A 28 -12.97 -12.24 13.60
N HIS A 29 -13.98 -11.96 12.78
CA HIS A 29 -13.94 -12.26 11.36
C HIS A 29 -12.92 -11.36 10.66
N THR A 30 -13.00 -10.06 10.95
CA THR A 30 -12.04 -9.08 10.41
C THR A 30 -10.62 -9.37 10.89
N LEU A 31 -10.43 -9.70 12.18
CA LEU A 31 -9.11 -10.03 12.73
C LEU A 31 -8.51 -11.29 12.10
N LEU A 32 -9.29 -12.37 11.92
CA LEU A 32 -8.81 -13.59 11.27
C LEU A 32 -8.47 -13.35 9.79
N CYS A 33 -9.27 -12.54 9.10
CA CYS A 33 -9.02 -12.19 7.71
C CYS A 33 -7.68 -11.42 7.57
N LEU A 34 -7.48 -10.39 8.41
CA LEU A 34 -6.22 -9.64 8.46
C LEU A 34 -5.03 -10.55 8.79
N PHE A 35 -5.16 -11.42 9.81
CA PHE A 35 -4.11 -12.37 10.17
C PHE A 35 -3.76 -13.31 9.01
N SER A 36 -4.76 -13.90 8.36
CA SER A 36 -4.58 -14.83 7.25
C SER A 36 -3.88 -14.16 6.07
N MET A 37 -4.28 -12.93 5.74
CA MET A 37 -3.67 -12.15 4.67
C MET A 37 -2.20 -11.80 4.99
N LEU A 38 -1.93 -11.34 6.22
CA LEU A 38 -0.57 -11.06 6.68
C LEU A 38 0.31 -12.31 6.74
N ALA A 39 -0.26 -13.47 7.09
CA ALA A 39 0.43 -14.76 7.12
C ALA A 39 0.80 -15.23 5.70
N VAL A 40 -0.13 -15.15 4.74
CA VAL A 40 0.12 -15.47 3.33
C VAL A 40 1.18 -14.56 2.74
N LEU A 41 1.10 -13.24 3.00
CA LEU A 41 2.10 -12.27 2.55
C LEU A 41 3.50 -12.57 3.11
N ASN A 42 3.58 -12.89 4.41
CA ASN A 42 4.85 -13.31 5.02
C ASN A 42 5.36 -14.63 4.44
N GLY A 43 4.47 -15.58 4.16
CA GLY A 43 4.80 -16.83 3.46
C GLY A 43 5.42 -16.56 2.10
N LEU A 44 4.76 -15.77 1.25
CA LEU A 44 5.28 -15.37 -0.06
C LEU A 44 6.63 -14.63 0.03
N ARG A 45 6.83 -13.83 1.09
CA ARG A 45 8.11 -13.19 1.40
C ARG A 45 9.21 -14.19 1.73
N GLN A 46 8.93 -15.19 2.56
CA GLN A 46 9.90 -16.23 2.93
C GLN A 46 10.23 -17.17 1.77
N LEU A 47 9.26 -17.47 0.89
CA LEU A 47 9.49 -18.25 -0.33
C LEU A 47 10.35 -17.53 -1.38
N GLY A 48 10.68 -16.25 -1.18
CA GLY A 48 11.53 -15.51 -2.11
C GLY A 48 10.83 -15.10 -3.42
N ALA A 49 9.50 -15.18 -3.50
CA ALA A 49 8.73 -14.74 -4.67
C ALA A 49 9.03 -13.27 -5.01
N PHE A 50 9.15 -12.42 -3.99
CA PHE A 50 9.57 -11.03 -4.13
C PHE A 50 11.01 -10.87 -4.64
N ARG A 51 11.91 -11.77 -4.27
CA ARG A 51 13.29 -11.79 -4.79
C ARG A 51 13.33 -12.10 -6.29
N ILE A 52 12.49 -13.03 -6.75
CA ILE A 52 12.39 -13.40 -8.17
C ILE A 52 11.78 -12.24 -8.98
N LEU A 53 10.71 -11.62 -8.49
CA LEU A 53 10.11 -10.44 -9.11
C LEU A 53 11.09 -9.25 -9.16
N ALA A 54 11.78 -8.97 -8.06
CA ALA A 54 12.86 -7.97 -8.00
C ALA A 54 13.95 -8.22 -9.05
N ALA A 55 14.46 -9.45 -9.13
CA ALA A 55 15.51 -9.82 -10.07
C ALA A 55 15.05 -9.70 -11.54
N GLY A 56 13.79 -10.06 -11.83
CA GLY A 56 13.18 -9.87 -13.14
C GLY A 56 13.08 -8.41 -13.55
N LEU A 57 12.65 -7.53 -12.63
CA LEU A 57 12.59 -6.10 -12.85
C LEU A 57 13.98 -5.49 -13.10
N VAL A 58 14.96 -5.77 -12.24
CA VAL A 58 16.32 -5.20 -12.36
C VAL A 58 17.00 -5.64 -13.65
N ARG A 59 16.83 -6.90 -14.08
CA ARG A 59 17.39 -7.39 -15.35
C ARG A 59 16.74 -6.74 -16.58
N ARG A 60 15.51 -6.26 -16.47
CA ARG A 60 14.75 -5.68 -17.59
C ARG A 60 15.00 -4.18 -17.76
N PHE A 61 15.35 -3.45 -16.69
CA PHE A 61 15.44 -2.00 -16.71
C PHE A 61 16.89 -1.50 -16.53
N ALA A 62 17.39 -0.79 -17.54
CA ALA A 62 18.77 -0.34 -17.63
C ALA A 62 19.12 0.91 -16.80
N SER A 63 18.18 1.51 -16.06
CA SER A 63 18.46 2.70 -15.24
C SER A 63 17.74 2.67 -13.89
N LEU A 64 18.40 3.22 -12.86
CA LEU A 64 17.82 3.37 -11.52
C LEU A 64 16.48 4.12 -11.54
N ARG A 65 16.35 5.11 -12.44
CA ARG A 65 15.11 5.85 -12.67
C ARG A 65 13.97 4.95 -13.10
N ALA A 66 14.21 4.11 -14.10
CA ALA A 66 13.21 3.18 -14.60
C ALA A 66 12.81 2.18 -13.51
N VAL A 67 13.77 1.69 -12.72
CA VAL A 67 13.50 0.79 -11.59
C VAL A 67 12.57 1.46 -10.56
N VAL A 68 12.89 2.67 -10.10
CA VAL A 68 12.05 3.42 -9.14
C VAL A 68 10.66 3.68 -9.72
N LEU A 69 10.59 4.14 -10.97
CA LEU A 69 9.31 4.43 -11.63
C LEU A 69 8.44 3.19 -11.71
N VAL A 70 8.99 2.04 -12.10
CA VAL A 70 8.21 0.80 -12.22
C VAL A 70 7.76 0.32 -10.85
N LEU A 71 8.60 0.38 -9.83
CA LEU A 71 8.20 0.02 -8.45
C LEU A 71 7.02 0.87 -7.96
N VAL A 72 7.07 2.19 -8.22
CA VAL A 72 6.00 3.12 -7.83
C VAL A 72 4.73 2.89 -8.66
N MET A 73 4.85 2.69 -9.98
CA MET A 73 3.69 2.45 -10.85
C MET A 73 3.03 1.09 -10.60
N VAL A 74 3.81 0.04 -10.35
CA VAL A 74 3.28 -1.26 -9.92
C VAL A 74 2.55 -1.11 -8.59
N THR A 75 3.02 -0.26 -7.69
CA THR A 75 2.30 0.05 -6.43
C THR A 75 0.99 0.80 -6.70
N PHE A 76 1.00 1.78 -7.62
CA PHE A 76 -0.17 2.57 -8.02
C PHE A 76 -1.28 1.72 -8.64
N PHE A 77 -0.95 0.87 -9.62
CA PHE A 77 -1.92 -0.02 -10.23
C PHE A 77 -2.26 -1.20 -9.32
N GLY A 78 -1.29 -1.68 -8.54
CA GLY A 78 -1.49 -2.77 -7.59
C GLY A 78 -2.49 -2.42 -6.49
N SER A 79 -2.50 -1.18 -6.00
CA SER A 79 -3.47 -0.72 -5.00
C SER A 79 -4.88 -0.51 -5.54
N MET A 80 -5.11 -0.63 -6.86
CA MET A 80 -6.47 -0.71 -7.39
C MET A 80 -7.14 -2.01 -6.93
N PHE A 81 -6.40 -3.11 -6.96
CA PHE A 81 -6.91 -4.46 -6.66
C PHE A 81 -6.65 -4.90 -5.22
N LEU A 82 -5.53 -4.46 -4.65
CA LEU A 82 -5.16 -4.68 -3.26
C LEU A 82 -5.56 -3.45 -2.44
N THR A 83 -5.88 -3.62 -1.16
CA THR A 83 -6.01 -2.46 -0.28
C THR A 83 -4.68 -1.73 -0.15
N ASN A 84 -4.72 -0.41 0.05
CA ASN A 84 -3.52 0.45 0.13
C ASN A 84 -2.44 -0.11 1.08
N ASP A 85 -2.85 -0.58 2.26
CA ASP A 85 -1.94 -1.13 3.27
C ASP A 85 -1.29 -2.43 2.79
N MET A 86 -2.06 -3.28 2.13
CA MET A 86 -1.58 -4.57 1.63
C MET A 86 -0.65 -4.39 0.43
N ALA A 87 -0.91 -3.40 -0.43
CA ALA A 87 0.03 -2.99 -1.45
C ALA A 87 1.34 -2.50 -0.84
N LEU A 88 1.31 -1.66 0.21
CA LEU A 88 2.52 -1.15 0.85
C LEU A 88 3.32 -2.25 1.56
N LEU A 89 2.66 -3.13 2.31
CA LEU A 89 3.29 -4.28 2.97
C LEU A 89 4.01 -5.20 1.97
N THR A 90 3.49 -5.27 0.75
CA THR A 90 4.00 -6.08 -0.35
C THR A 90 5.18 -5.39 -1.05
N PHE A 91 5.00 -4.14 -1.48
CA PHE A 91 5.93 -3.47 -2.40
C PHE A 91 7.02 -2.65 -1.71
N LEU A 92 6.84 -2.20 -0.46
CA LEU A 92 7.92 -1.53 0.29
C LEU A 92 9.14 -2.45 0.53
N PRO A 93 8.99 -3.68 1.06
CA PRO A 93 10.15 -4.56 1.26
C PRO A 93 10.80 -4.97 -0.07
N LEU A 94 10.00 -5.09 -1.15
CA LEU A 94 10.50 -5.34 -2.50
C LEU A 94 11.40 -4.17 -2.97
N SER A 95 10.93 -2.93 -2.84
CA SER A 95 11.70 -1.74 -3.22
C SER A 95 12.97 -1.59 -2.41
N ALA A 96 12.92 -1.82 -1.09
CA ALA A 96 14.09 -1.76 -0.24
C ALA A 96 15.18 -2.77 -0.69
N LEU A 97 14.75 -4.00 -1.00
CA LEU A 97 15.67 -5.04 -1.46
C LEU A 97 16.29 -4.71 -2.82
N VAL A 98 15.47 -4.27 -3.78
CA VAL A 98 15.92 -3.89 -5.12
C VAL A 98 16.93 -2.75 -5.04
N LEU A 99 16.59 -1.67 -4.34
CA LEU A 99 17.45 -0.48 -4.26
C LEU A 99 18.73 -0.74 -3.47
N SER A 100 18.67 -1.57 -2.42
CA SER A 100 19.86 -1.98 -1.67
C SER A 100 20.79 -2.85 -2.53
N SER A 101 20.23 -3.73 -3.36
CA SER A 101 21.02 -4.57 -4.29
C SER A 101 21.69 -3.75 -5.40
N CYS A 102 21.10 -2.60 -5.76
CA CYS A 102 21.69 -1.63 -6.69
C CYS A 102 22.63 -0.62 -6.02
N GLY A 103 22.94 -0.75 -4.71
CA GLY A 103 23.77 0.23 -3.98
C GLY A 103 23.12 1.61 -3.81
N CYS A 104 21.82 1.74 -4.03
CA CYS A 104 21.08 3.00 -4.07
C CYS A 104 20.22 3.21 -2.82
N GLN A 105 20.81 2.99 -1.65
CA GLN A 105 20.11 3.12 -0.36
C GLN A 105 19.60 4.56 -0.13
N ASP A 106 20.28 5.55 -0.70
CA ASP A 106 19.90 6.98 -0.66
C ASP A 106 18.53 7.27 -1.32
N LYS A 107 18.02 6.34 -2.13
CA LYS A 107 16.72 6.47 -2.82
C LYS A 107 15.58 5.71 -2.18
N ILE A 108 15.84 4.85 -1.20
CA ILE A 108 14.80 4.06 -0.53
C ILE A 108 13.73 4.96 0.08
N LEU A 109 14.12 6.00 0.82
CA LEU A 109 13.17 6.91 1.45
C LEU A 109 12.28 7.62 0.43
N PHE A 110 12.88 8.13 -0.65
CA PHE A 110 12.13 8.76 -1.74
C PHE A 110 11.13 7.78 -2.37
N THR A 111 11.58 6.57 -2.68
CA THR A 111 10.71 5.53 -3.25
C THR A 111 9.58 5.16 -2.30
N PHE A 112 9.82 5.09 -0.99
CA PHE A 112 8.79 4.79 0.00
C PHE A 112 7.71 5.87 0.07
N VAL A 113 8.12 7.15 0.05
CA VAL A 113 7.16 8.26 0.00
C VAL A 113 6.33 8.19 -1.27
N MET A 114 6.97 7.98 -2.43
CA MET A 114 6.26 7.85 -3.70
C MET A 114 5.34 6.63 -3.74
N GLN A 115 5.75 5.49 -3.17
CA GLN A 115 4.90 4.31 -3.06
C GLN A 115 3.70 4.54 -2.13
N THR A 116 3.88 5.30 -1.04
CA THR A 116 2.80 5.66 -0.12
C THR A 116 1.76 6.54 -0.80
N LEU A 117 2.22 7.55 -1.56
CA LEU A 117 1.34 8.40 -2.37
C LEU A 117 0.65 7.58 -3.46
N ALA A 118 1.40 6.72 -4.16
CA ALA A 118 0.88 5.86 -5.20
C ALA A 118 -0.17 4.88 -4.71
N ALA A 119 0.06 4.21 -3.58
CA ALA A 119 -0.90 3.28 -3.01
C ALA A 119 -2.23 4.01 -2.69
N ASN A 120 -2.14 5.13 -1.97
CA ASN A 120 -3.32 5.88 -1.54
C ASN A 120 -4.11 6.51 -2.68
N LEU A 121 -3.44 6.98 -3.72
CA LEU A 121 -4.10 7.61 -4.86
C LEU A 121 -4.53 6.59 -5.91
N GLY A 122 -3.79 5.49 -6.09
CA GLY A 122 -4.14 4.45 -7.06
C GLY A 122 -5.41 3.69 -6.69
N GLY A 123 -5.59 3.37 -5.41
CA GLY A 123 -6.75 2.64 -4.92
C GLY A 123 -8.07 3.41 -4.98
N MET A 124 -8.04 4.71 -5.30
CA MET A 124 -9.23 5.54 -5.28
C MET A 124 -10.24 5.14 -6.37
N ILE A 125 -9.79 4.59 -7.51
CA ILE A 125 -10.66 4.41 -8.68
C ILE A 125 -11.61 3.21 -8.56
N LEU A 126 -11.27 2.20 -7.75
CA LEU A 126 -12.12 1.04 -7.53
C LEU A 126 -12.83 1.11 -6.16
N PRO A 127 -14.10 0.67 -6.07
CA PRO A 127 -14.87 0.76 -4.83
C PRO A 127 -14.30 -0.15 -3.73
N PHE A 128 -13.65 -1.25 -4.10
CA PHE A 128 -13.03 -2.20 -3.15
C PHE A 128 -11.60 -1.82 -2.74
N GLY A 129 -11.02 -0.77 -3.32
CA GLY A 129 -9.63 -0.37 -3.06
C GLY A 129 -9.39 0.18 -1.65
N ASN A 130 -10.39 0.87 -1.07
CA ASN A 130 -10.36 1.24 0.34
C ASN A 130 -11.79 1.26 0.97
N PRO A 131 -11.89 1.20 2.32
CA PRO A 131 -13.19 1.24 3.01
C PRO A 131 -14.01 2.51 2.74
N GLN A 132 -13.36 3.65 2.52
CA GLN A 132 -14.01 4.93 2.26
C GLN A 132 -14.76 4.91 0.91
N ASN A 133 -14.14 4.32 -0.11
CA ASN A 133 -14.70 4.13 -1.43
C ASN A 133 -15.87 3.15 -1.39
N LEU A 134 -15.73 2.07 -0.64
CA LEU A 134 -16.79 1.08 -0.47
C LEU A 134 -18.00 1.71 0.23
N PHE A 135 -17.76 2.55 1.24
CA PHE A 135 -18.81 3.30 1.91
C PHE A 135 -19.54 4.24 0.94
N LEU A 136 -18.81 5.04 0.16
CA LEU A 136 -19.42 5.94 -0.84
C LEU A 136 -20.22 5.17 -1.90
N PHE A 137 -19.66 4.08 -2.41
CA PHE A 137 -20.31 3.21 -3.38
C PHE A 137 -21.62 2.62 -2.84
N SER A 138 -21.63 2.13 -1.59
CA SER A 138 -22.80 1.53 -0.95
C SER A 138 -23.83 2.56 -0.50
N HIS A 139 -23.40 3.72 0.01
CA HIS A 139 -24.30 4.75 0.56
C HIS A 139 -25.03 5.52 -0.55
N TYR A 140 -24.32 5.88 -1.61
CA TYR A 140 -24.89 6.61 -2.75
C TYR A 140 -25.48 5.68 -3.82
N GLN A 141 -25.39 4.35 -3.63
CA GLN A 141 -25.84 3.33 -4.58
C GLN A 141 -25.37 3.58 -6.03
N LEU A 142 -24.11 4.00 -6.16
CA LEU A 142 -23.53 4.37 -7.44
C LEU A 142 -23.32 3.12 -8.31
N GLY A 143 -23.53 3.26 -9.62
CA GLY A 143 -23.08 2.25 -10.57
C GLY A 143 -21.54 2.18 -10.61
N LEU A 144 -20.97 1.00 -10.84
CA LEU A 144 -19.51 0.83 -10.92
C LEU A 144 -18.87 1.77 -11.95
N ALA A 145 -19.51 1.91 -13.12
CA ALA A 145 -19.03 2.80 -14.18
C ALA A 145 -19.11 4.27 -13.77
N GLU A 146 -20.19 4.69 -13.12
CA GLU A 146 -20.39 6.06 -12.65
C GLU A 146 -19.37 6.44 -11.58
N PHE A 147 -19.12 5.54 -10.62
CA PHE A 147 -18.08 5.70 -9.60
C PHE A 147 -16.69 5.86 -10.22
N MET A 148 -16.33 4.98 -11.16
CA MET A 148 -15.04 5.04 -11.85
C MET A 148 -14.90 6.31 -12.69
N LEU A 149 -15.93 6.70 -13.45
CA LEU A 149 -15.92 7.90 -14.29
C LEU A 149 -15.77 9.18 -13.46
N ALA A 150 -16.40 9.24 -12.28
CA ALA A 150 -16.28 10.38 -11.38
C ALA A 150 -14.85 10.55 -10.83
N LEU A 151 -14.14 9.44 -10.58
CA LEU A 151 -12.79 9.44 -9.98
C LEU A 151 -11.67 9.36 -11.01
N LEU A 152 -11.98 9.02 -12.26
CA LEU A 152 -11.02 8.88 -13.35
C LEU A 152 -10.17 10.15 -13.58
N PRO A 153 -10.71 11.38 -13.55
CA PRO A 153 -9.89 12.59 -13.71
C PRO A 153 -8.83 12.74 -12.61
N ALA A 154 -9.22 12.46 -11.35
CA ALA A 154 -8.32 12.53 -10.21
C ALA A 154 -7.25 11.43 -10.26
N PHE A 155 -7.64 10.22 -10.66
CA PHE A 155 -6.72 9.09 -10.84
C PHE A 155 -5.67 9.37 -11.92
N ILE A 156 -6.08 9.90 -13.07
CA ILE A 156 -5.15 10.27 -14.16
C ILE A 156 -4.20 11.38 -13.69
N ALA A 157 -4.73 12.42 -13.05
CA ALA A 157 -3.91 13.53 -12.54
C ALA A 157 -2.87 13.03 -11.52
N ALA A 158 -3.26 12.14 -10.61
CA ALA A 158 -2.35 11.52 -9.65
C ALA A 158 -1.25 10.70 -10.34
N GLY A 159 -1.61 9.84 -11.30
CA GLY A 159 -0.64 9.04 -12.04
C GLY A 159 0.39 9.91 -12.79
N LEU A 160 -0.06 10.99 -13.42
CA LEU A 160 0.81 11.94 -14.12
C LEU A 160 1.74 12.69 -13.15
N MET A 161 1.21 13.20 -12.04
CA MET A 161 2.03 13.91 -11.03
C MET A 161 3.07 12.99 -10.40
N ILE A 162 2.69 11.77 -10.02
CA ILE A 162 3.62 10.79 -9.46
C ILE A 162 4.72 10.45 -10.47
N THR A 163 4.36 10.24 -11.74
CA THR A 163 5.33 9.99 -12.82
C THR A 163 6.31 11.17 -12.93
N ALA A 164 5.80 12.40 -13.01
CA ALA A 164 6.62 13.60 -13.11
C ALA A 164 7.57 13.75 -11.91
N CYS A 165 7.07 13.54 -10.69
CA CYS A 165 7.89 13.57 -9.48
C CYS A 165 8.98 12.50 -9.47
N CYS A 166 8.69 11.27 -9.94
CA CYS A 166 9.70 10.22 -10.04
C CYS A 166 10.79 10.57 -11.06
N LEU A 167 10.41 11.16 -12.20
CA LEU A 167 11.35 11.58 -13.25
C LEU A 167 12.24 12.76 -12.80
N ALA A 168 11.68 13.70 -12.04
CA ALA A 168 12.40 14.86 -11.52
C ALA A 168 13.27 14.53 -10.28
N GLY A 169 12.76 13.72 -9.36
CA GLY A 169 13.39 13.44 -8.06
C GLY A 169 14.53 12.42 -8.10
N VAL A 170 14.56 11.55 -9.12
CA VAL A 170 15.66 10.61 -9.34
C VAL A 170 16.56 11.16 -10.44
N ARG A 171 17.83 11.45 -10.16
CA ARG A 171 18.83 11.77 -11.21
C ARG A 171 19.24 10.49 -11.94
N PRO A 172 19.57 10.55 -13.24
CA PRO A 172 19.98 9.36 -13.97
C PRO A 172 21.38 9.02 -13.47
N ARG A 173 21.53 7.91 -12.74
CA ARG A 173 22.84 7.29 -12.56
C ARG A 173 22.96 6.22 -13.66
N PRO A 174 24.01 6.26 -14.49
CA PRO A 174 24.30 5.19 -15.43
C PRO A 174 24.58 3.87 -14.70
#